data_AF-A0A2N0QSF7-F1
#
_entry.id   AF-A0A2N0QSF7-F1
#
_cell.length_a   1.000
_cell.length_b   1.000
_cell.length_c   1.000
_cell.angle_alpha   90.00
_cell.angle_beta   90.00
_cell.angle_gamma   90.00
#
_symmetry.space_group_name_H-M   'P 1'
#
loop_
_entity.id
_entity.type
_entity.pdbx_description
1 polymer ?
#
loop_
_entity_poly.entity_id
_entity_poly.type
_entity_poly.pdbx_seq_one_letter_code
_entity_poly.pdbx_strand_id
1 'polypeptide(L)'
;MNEIQVWEHVIKWGLAQNPELPSDPISFSKNDFNILRNTLQQCISYIRFHNLGSREFLKEVKPYKKILPKKLYNDLLEYFLDNDSKKPVPRIIEENKGIHSKYIGSKIITFQHAELISKWIDKLETKDKLTTLYEFKLLYHDYHGEQNHSFNKFREICLNKARTITVIKAKDSNKILGGYNPIEWKFDNNFGITKDSFIFSFSNNSIENYILSHVKNEKKAIYSGTLYNFILAFDIDLRLYSDAFSQLRFSCEKSSYEKHIGEINQLCIEKFEVFQIV
;
A
#
# COMPACT_ATOMS: atom_id res chain seq x y z
N MET A 1 6.47 -25.71 15.64
CA MET A 1 5.03 -25.54 15.35
C MET A 1 4.80 -26.04 13.95
N ASN A 2 3.87 -26.99 13.75
CA ASN A 2 3.50 -27.47 12.41
C ASN A 2 2.77 -26.32 11.67
N GLU A 3 2.87 -26.29 10.35
CA GLU A 3 2.28 -25.21 9.53
C GLU A 3 0.76 -25.14 9.69
N ILE A 4 0.10 -26.28 9.90
CA ILE A 4 -1.34 -26.32 10.20
C ILE A 4 -1.69 -25.57 11.48
N GLN A 5 -0.83 -25.68 12.50
CA GLN A 5 -1.02 -24.95 13.75
C GLN A 5 -0.84 -23.46 13.52
N VAL A 6 0.13 -23.05 12.68
CA VAL A 6 0.29 -21.63 12.30
C VAL A 6 -1.00 -21.11 11.67
N TRP A 7 -1.55 -21.83 10.69
CA TRP A 7 -2.80 -21.48 10.03
C TRP A 7 -3.97 -21.35 11.03
N GLU A 8 -4.17 -22.34 11.89
CA GLU A 8 -5.22 -22.31 12.92
C GLU A 8 -5.09 -21.12 13.86
N HIS A 9 -3.86 -20.78 14.29
CA HIS A 9 -3.63 -19.63 15.15
C HIS A 9 -3.90 -18.31 14.43
N VAL A 10 -3.52 -18.20 13.15
CA VAL A 10 -3.83 -17.02 12.34
C VAL A 10 -5.35 -16.84 12.21
N ILE A 11 -6.10 -17.91 11.95
CA ILE A 11 -7.56 -17.86 11.90
C ILE A 11 -8.14 -17.45 13.26
N LYS A 12 -7.73 -18.11 14.34
CA LYS A 12 -8.19 -17.77 15.71
C LYS A 12 -7.90 -16.31 16.07
N TRP A 13 -6.71 -15.82 15.73
CA TRP A 13 -6.34 -14.42 15.94
C TRP A 13 -7.23 -13.48 15.12
N GLY A 14 -7.47 -13.79 13.84
CA GLY A 14 -8.34 -12.99 12.97
C GLY A 14 -9.78 -12.91 13.47
N LEU A 15 -10.32 -14.01 14.00
CA LEU A 15 -11.66 -14.03 14.61
C LEU A 15 -11.69 -13.25 15.93
N ALA A 16 -10.64 -13.35 16.75
CA ALA A 16 -10.55 -12.58 17.99
C ALA A 16 -10.48 -11.05 17.75
N GLN A 17 -9.93 -10.62 16.61
CA GLN A 17 -9.96 -9.20 16.21
C GLN A 17 -11.33 -8.75 15.70
N ASN A 18 -12.24 -9.67 15.35
CA ASN A 18 -13.55 -9.37 14.80
C ASN A 18 -14.64 -10.17 15.53
N PRO A 19 -14.97 -9.80 16.79
CA PRO A 19 -15.83 -10.60 17.66
C PRO A 19 -17.28 -10.76 17.18
N GLU A 20 -17.72 -9.93 16.23
CA GLU A 20 -19.04 -10.03 15.60
C GLU A 20 -19.12 -11.13 14.54
N LEU A 21 -17.97 -11.66 14.08
CA LEU A 21 -17.96 -12.73 13.10
C LEU A 21 -18.43 -14.06 13.73
N PRO A 22 -19.18 -14.88 12.98
CA PRO A 22 -19.47 -16.24 13.40
C PRO A 22 -18.17 -17.03 13.64
N SER A 23 -18.22 -18.07 14.46
CA SER A 23 -17.07 -18.95 14.65
C SER A 23 -16.91 -19.98 13.52
N ASP A 24 -18.00 -20.35 12.84
CA ASP A 24 -17.99 -21.36 11.77
C ASP A 24 -17.95 -20.70 10.37
N PRO A 25 -16.91 -20.95 9.54
CA PRO A 25 -16.80 -20.40 8.19
C PRO A 25 -17.95 -20.77 7.25
N ILE A 26 -18.70 -21.85 7.52
CA ILE A 26 -19.88 -22.23 6.71
C ILE A 26 -20.98 -21.18 6.82
N SER A 27 -21.09 -20.53 7.98
CA SER A 27 -22.11 -19.51 8.25
C SER A 27 -21.74 -18.11 7.74
N PHE A 28 -20.55 -17.94 7.14
CA PHE A 28 -20.06 -16.64 6.72
C PHE A 28 -20.79 -16.13 5.48
N SER A 29 -21.33 -14.92 5.59
CA SER A 29 -21.74 -14.12 4.45
C SER A 29 -20.53 -13.67 3.62
N LYS A 30 -20.80 -13.13 2.42
CA LYS A 30 -19.73 -12.53 1.61
C LYS A 30 -19.02 -11.38 2.34
N ASN A 31 -19.75 -10.62 3.16
CA ASN A 31 -19.19 -9.51 3.91
C ASN A 31 -18.26 -10.00 5.02
N ASP A 32 -18.64 -11.06 5.73
CA ASP A 32 -17.86 -11.66 6.82
C ASP A 32 -16.50 -12.14 6.31
N PHE A 33 -16.48 -12.78 5.14
CA PHE A 33 -15.23 -13.15 4.47
C PHE A 33 -14.36 -11.94 4.12
N ASN A 34 -14.96 -10.81 3.70
CA ASN A 34 -14.20 -9.60 3.38
C ASN A 34 -13.59 -8.98 4.63
N ILE A 35 -14.31 -8.94 5.75
CA ILE A 35 -13.82 -8.46 7.04
C ILE A 35 -12.61 -9.30 7.47
N LEU A 36 -12.77 -10.62 7.54
CA LEU A 36 -11.69 -11.52 7.96
C LEU A 36 -10.49 -11.46 6.99
N ARG A 37 -10.75 -11.35 5.68
CA ARG A 37 -9.71 -11.18 4.67
C ARG A 37 -8.86 -9.93 4.90
N ASN A 38 -9.49 -8.80 5.17
CA ASN A 38 -8.78 -7.54 5.40
C ASN A 38 -7.90 -7.63 6.66
N THR A 39 -8.39 -8.25 7.72
CA THR A 39 -7.62 -8.49 8.96
C THR A 39 -6.41 -9.39 8.71
N LEU A 40 -6.58 -10.46 7.95
CA LEU A 40 -5.55 -11.50 7.78
C LEU A 40 -4.63 -11.29 6.57
N GLN A 41 -4.86 -10.26 5.75
CA GLN A 41 -4.14 -10.05 4.49
C GLN A 41 -2.61 -10.05 4.65
N GLN A 42 -2.10 -9.46 5.72
CA GLN A 42 -0.66 -9.42 5.99
C GLN A 42 -0.10 -10.74 6.51
N CYS A 43 -0.92 -11.58 7.14
CA CYS A 43 -0.50 -12.86 7.70
C CYS A 43 -0.42 -13.97 6.64
N ILE A 44 -1.30 -13.94 5.64
CA ILE A 44 -1.43 -15.00 4.62
C ILE A 44 -0.11 -15.25 3.88
N SER A 45 0.68 -14.22 3.60
CA SER A 45 1.97 -14.36 2.88
C SER A 45 3.05 -15.10 3.66
N TYR A 46 2.90 -15.25 4.98
CA TYR A 46 3.87 -15.95 5.84
C TYR A 46 3.57 -17.44 6.01
N ILE A 47 2.41 -17.91 5.54
CA ILE A 47 1.94 -19.29 5.74
C ILE A 47 2.41 -20.16 4.58
N ARG A 48 3.12 -21.23 4.91
CA ARG A 48 3.71 -22.17 3.95
C ARG A 48 2.71 -23.26 3.57
N PHE A 49 1.60 -22.90 2.94
CA PHE A 49 0.51 -23.82 2.62
C PHE A 49 0.94 -25.14 1.96
N HIS A 50 2.00 -25.15 1.15
CA HIS A 50 2.56 -26.36 0.51
C HIS A 50 3.13 -27.41 1.50
N ASN A 51 3.40 -27.01 2.75
CA ASN A 51 3.83 -27.90 3.82
C ASN A 51 2.65 -28.59 4.53
N LEU A 52 1.42 -28.24 4.20
CA LEU A 52 0.23 -28.92 4.69
C LEU A 52 0.05 -30.26 3.96
N GLY A 53 -0.56 -31.23 4.62
CA GLY A 53 -1.09 -32.41 3.95
C GLY A 53 -2.37 -32.08 3.18
N SER A 54 -2.67 -32.83 2.10
CA SER A 54 -3.91 -32.63 1.32
C SER A 54 -5.18 -32.68 2.17
N ARG A 55 -5.19 -33.51 3.23
CA ARG A 55 -6.30 -33.58 4.20
C ARG A 55 -6.41 -32.31 5.06
N GLU A 56 -5.28 -31.75 5.49
CA GLU A 56 -5.24 -30.50 6.27
C GLU A 56 -5.70 -29.33 5.41
N PHE A 57 -5.21 -29.21 4.17
CA PHE A 57 -5.69 -28.21 3.23
C PHE A 57 -7.20 -28.30 2.99
N LEU A 58 -7.71 -29.50 2.70
CA LEU A 58 -9.11 -29.72 2.39
C LEU A 58 -10.04 -29.36 3.56
N LYS A 59 -9.62 -29.65 4.80
CA LYS A 59 -10.44 -29.45 6.00
C LYS A 59 -10.30 -28.05 6.58
N GLU A 60 -9.08 -27.54 6.68
CA GLU A 60 -8.80 -26.32 7.45
C GLU A 60 -8.63 -25.08 6.57
N VAL A 61 -8.12 -25.22 5.34
CA VAL A 61 -7.84 -24.06 4.47
C VAL A 61 -8.98 -23.79 3.48
N LYS A 62 -9.50 -24.84 2.83
CA LYS A 62 -10.55 -24.74 1.81
C LYS A 62 -11.83 -24.03 2.29
N PRO A 63 -12.33 -24.20 3.52
CA PRO A 63 -13.50 -23.44 3.99
C PRO A 63 -13.30 -21.93 3.91
N TYR A 64 -12.07 -21.46 4.09
CA TYR A 64 -11.70 -20.06 4.04
C TYR A 64 -11.22 -19.58 2.66
N LYS A 65 -11.44 -20.34 1.58
CA LYS A 65 -10.93 -19.99 0.22
C LYS A 65 -11.17 -18.54 -0.22
N LYS A 66 -12.25 -17.91 0.25
CA LYS A 66 -12.63 -16.53 -0.09
C LYS A 66 -11.72 -15.46 0.54
N ILE A 67 -10.96 -15.80 1.59
CA ILE A 67 -9.98 -14.88 2.19
C ILE A 67 -8.63 -14.91 1.46
N LEU A 68 -8.34 -15.98 0.72
CA LEU A 68 -7.09 -16.14 -0.01
C LEU A 68 -7.14 -15.37 -1.34
N PRO A 69 -6.01 -14.80 -1.82
CA PRO A 69 -5.90 -14.33 -3.19
C PRO A 69 -6.27 -15.43 -4.19
N LYS A 70 -7.07 -15.09 -5.21
CA LYS A 70 -7.62 -16.06 -6.17
C LYS A 70 -6.53 -16.90 -6.86
N LYS A 71 -5.43 -16.25 -7.25
CA LYS A 71 -4.26 -16.92 -7.86
C LYS A 71 -3.66 -17.95 -6.90
N LEU A 72 -3.35 -17.53 -5.67
CA LEU A 72 -2.80 -18.41 -4.63
C LEU A 72 -3.70 -19.63 -4.38
N TYR A 73 -5.01 -19.43 -4.24
CA TYR A 73 -5.91 -20.56 -3.99
C TYR A 73 -5.96 -21.55 -5.14
N ASN A 74 -5.94 -21.07 -6.40
CA ASN A 74 -5.91 -21.94 -7.57
C ASN A 74 -4.61 -22.74 -7.64
N ASP A 75 -3.47 -22.08 -7.41
CA ASP A 75 -2.14 -22.73 -7.40
C ASP A 75 -2.10 -23.84 -6.32
N LEU A 76 -2.62 -23.57 -5.13
CA LEU A 76 -2.71 -24.56 -4.05
C LEU A 76 -3.67 -25.70 -4.38
N LEU A 77 -4.81 -25.38 -4.99
CA LEU A 77 -5.80 -26.39 -5.39
C LEU A 77 -5.20 -27.37 -6.40
N GLU A 78 -4.47 -26.85 -7.39
CA GLU A 78 -3.75 -27.66 -8.38
C GLU A 78 -2.70 -28.55 -7.71
N TYR A 79 -1.85 -27.98 -6.86
CA TYR A 79 -0.82 -28.72 -6.10
C TYR A 79 -1.40 -29.87 -5.26
N PHE A 80 -2.55 -29.67 -4.61
CA PHE A 80 -3.14 -30.69 -3.74
C PHE A 80 -3.99 -31.73 -4.47
N LEU A 81 -4.42 -31.45 -5.70
CA LEU A 81 -5.17 -32.39 -6.54
C LEU A 81 -4.26 -33.30 -7.36
N ASP A 82 -3.07 -32.82 -7.74
CA ASP A 82 -2.11 -33.61 -8.49
C ASP A 82 -1.39 -34.61 -7.56
N ASN A 83 -1.77 -35.88 -7.66
CA ASN A 83 -1.23 -36.96 -6.85
C ASN A 83 0.22 -37.36 -7.26
N ASP A 84 0.64 -37.02 -8.49
CA ASP A 84 1.94 -37.45 -9.06
C ASP A 84 3.04 -36.38 -8.93
N SER A 85 2.69 -35.13 -8.60
CA SER A 85 3.64 -34.01 -8.44
C SER A 85 4.02 -33.68 -7.00
N LYS A 86 3.83 -34.62 -6.05
CA LYS A 86 4.46 -34.56 -4.70
C LYS A 86 5.98 -34.74 -4.75
N LYS A 87 6.64 -34.26 -5.80
CA LYS A 87 8.04 -33.89 -5.68
C LYS A 87 8.07 -32.79 -4.61
N PRO A 88 8.94 -32.86 -3.58
CA PRO A 88 9.23 -31.67 -2.81
C PRO A 88 9.63 -30.65 -3.85
N VAL A 89 8.85 -29.59 -4.07
CA VAL A 89 9.17 -28.57 -5.08
C VAL A 89 10.63 -28.20 -4.80
N PRO A 90 11.59 -28.68 -5.62
CA PRO A 90 12.97 -28.26 -5.44
C PRO A 90 12.85 -26.78 -5.74
N ARG A 91 13.25 -25.96 -4.78
CA ARG A 91 13.42 -24.52 -4.90
C ARG A 91 13.72 -24.16 -6.38
N ILE A 92 12.66 -23.83 -7.12
CA ILE A 92 12.70 -22.78 -8.12
C ILE A 92 12.43 -21.55 -7.25
N ILE A 93 13.28 -21.18 -6.30
CA ILE A 93 14.50 -20.43 -6.61
C ILE A 93 14.86 -20.49 -8.11
N GLU A 94 14.02 -19.85 -8.95
CA GLU A 94 14.64 -18.82 -9.78
C GLU A 94 15.43 -17.99 -8.78
N GLU A 95 16.73 -17.85 -9.01
CA GLU A 95 17.65 -17.09 -8.20
C GLU A 95 17.19 -15.64 -8.04
N ASN A 96 16.12 -15.40 -7.27
CA ASN A 96 15.83 -14.16 -6.60
C ASN A 96 16.76 -14.10 -5.40
N LYS A 97 18.07 -14.09 -5.68
CA LYS A 97 19.05 -13.43 -4.84
C LYS A 97 18.61 -11.96 -4.79
N GLY A 98 17.64 -11.63 -3.95
CA GLY A 98 17.22 -10.23 -3.80
C GLY A 98 15.82 -9.92 -3.32
N ILE A 99 14.93 -10.86 -2.97
CA ILE A 99 13.64 -10.48 -2.37
C ILE A 99 13.30 -11.41 -1.21
N HIS A 100 14.08 -11.30 -0.14
CA HIS A 100 13.42 -11.28 1.17
C HIS A 100 12.33 -10.21 1.09
N SER A 101 11.14 -10.47 1.63
CA SER A 101 10.20 -9.43 2.02
C SER A 101 11.00 -8.33 2.74
N LYS A 102 11.44 -7.32 1.99
CA LYS A 102 12.19 -6.21 2.56
C LYS A 102 11.12 -5.43 3.27
N TYR A 103 11.08 -5.59 4.59
CA TYR A 103 10.26 -4.78 5.45
C TYR A 103 10.46 -3.31 5.07
N ILE A 104 9.41 -2.67 4.55
CA ILE A 104 9.46 -1.28 4.07
C ILE A 104 9.15 -0.26 5.17
N GLY A 105 8.94 -0.70 6.42
CA GLY A 105 8.63 0.20 7.55
C GLY A 105 7.29 0.93 7.46
N SER A 106 6.49 0.70 6.41
CA SER A 106 5.20 1.37 6.19
C SER A 106 4.08 0.67 6.96
N LYS A 107 3.16 1.48 7.53
CA LYS A 107 1.87 1.01 8.05
C LYS A 107 0.71 1.23 7.07
N ILE A 108 0.95 1.92 5.94
CA ILE A 108 -0.09 2.23 4.95
C ILE A 108 0.02 1.32 3.72
N ILE A 109 1.21 1.15 3.17
CA ILE A 109 1.46 0.37 1.96
C ILE A 109 2.18 -0.94 2.28
N THR A 110 1.99 -1.93 1.41
CA THR A 110 2.69 -3.22 1.47
C THR A 110 3.89 -3.24 0.54
N PHE A 111 4.74 -4.27 0.67
CA PHE A 111 5.86 -4.48 -0.25
C PHE A 111 5.44 -4.49 -1.73
N GLN A 112 4.27 -5.08 -2.05
CA GLN A 112 3.76 -5.13 -3.42
C GLN A 112 3.42 -3.74 -3.98
N HIS A 113 2.91 -2.83 -3.13
CA HIS A 113 2.69 -1.45 -3.53
C HIS A 113 4.04 -0.76 -3.79
N ALA A 114 5.04 -0.96 -2.91
CA ALA A 114 6.37 -0.37 -3.09
C ALA A 114 7.07 -0.88 -4.36
N GLU A 115 6.93 -2.16 -4.69
CA GLU A 115 7.42 -2.74 -5.94
C GLU A 115 6.76 -2.09 -7.15
N LEU A 116 5.43 -1.97 -7.15
CA LEU A 116 4.70 -1.34 -8.24
C LEU A 116 5.06 0.14 -8.40
N ILE A 117 5.19 0.88 -7.30
CA ILE A 117 5.62 2.28 -7.34
C ILE A 117 7.06 2.40 -7.87
N SER A 118 7.95 1.45 -7.52
CA SER A 118 9.31 1.42 -8.06
C SER A 118 9.32 1.22 -9.57
N LYS A 119 8.46 0.35 -10.10
CA LYS A 119 8.28 0.21 -11.56
C LYS A 119 7.86 1.51 -12.22
N TRP A 120 6.98 2.29 -11.58
CA TRP A 120 6.54 3.58 -12.11
C TRP A 120 7.68 4.62 -12.12
N ILE A 121 8.54 4.62 -11.10
CA ILE A 121 9.73 5.49 -11.05
C ILE A 121 10.67 5.16 -12.21
N ASP A 122 10.89 3.87 -12.48
CA ASP A 122 11.76 3.40 -13.56
C ASP A 122 11.09 3.45 -14.94
N LYS A 123 9.83 3.90 -15.02
CA LYS A 123 9.01 3.96 -16.23
C LYS A 123 8.86 2.60 -16.93
N LEU A 124 8.86 1.53 -16.14
CA LEU A 124 8.68 0.15 -16.59
C LEU A 124 7.19 -0.19 -16.75
N GLU A 125 6.88 -1.07 -17.70
CA GLU A 125 5.54 -1.63 -17.79
C GLU A 125 5.25 -2.55 -16.60
N THR A 126 3.97 -2.72 -16.25
CA THR A 126 3.57 -3.55 -15.09
C THR A 126 4.05 -5.00 -15.18
N LYS A 127 4.25 -5.51 -16.40
CA LYS A 127 4.73 -6.87 -16.69
C LYS A 127 6.24 -7.01 -16.61
N ASP A 128 7.00 -5.92 -16.69
CA ASP A 128 8.46 -5.97 -16.69
C ASP A 128 8.98 -6.43 -15.33
N LYS A 129 10.04 -7.24 -15.36
CA LYS A 129 10.73 -7.66 -14.13
C LYS A 129 11.52 -6.47 -13.59
N LEU A 130 11.32 -6.15 -12.31
CA LEU A 130 12.13 -5.16 -11.61
C LEU A 130 13.50 -5.78 -11.31
N THR A 131 14.59 -5.17 -11.77
CA THR A 131 15.95 -5.70 -11.54
C THR A 131 16.46 -5.40 -10.13
N THR A 132 16.04 -4.27 -9.56
CA THR A 132 16.49 -3.82 -8.24
C THR A 132 15.38 -3.00 -7.60
N LEU A 133 15.00 -3.35 -6.37
CA LEU A 133 14.04 -2.55 -5.60
C LEU A 133 14.78 -1.47 -4.83
N TYR A 134 14.30 -0.23 -4.98
CA TYR A 134 14.73 0.89 -4.16
C TYR A 134 14.52 0.62 -2.66
N GLU A 135 15.36 1.22 -1.83
CA GLU A 135 15.11 1.28 -0.40
C GLU A 135 14.14 2.42 -0.09
N PHE A 136 13.02 2.09 0.57
CA PHE A 136 12.04 3.06 1.04
C PHE A 136 12.41 3.48 2.46
N LYS A 137 13.24 4.51 2.58
CA LYS A 137 13.65 5.06 3.87
C LYS A 137 12.58 6.00 4.40
N LEU A 138 11.85 5.60 5.43
CA LEU A 138 10.84 6.44 6.07
C LEU A 138 11.50 7.72 6.63
N LEU A 139 11.06 8.88 6.14
CA LEU A 139 11.49 10.20 6.61
C LEU A 139 10.56 10.73 7.69
N TYR A 140 9.26 10.62 7.44
CA TYR A 140 8.23 11.24 8.26
C TYR A 140 6.97 10.39 8.28
N HIS A 141 6.29 10.37 9.41
CA HIS A 141 4.97 9.80 9.54
C HIS A 141 4.13 10.61 10.53
N ASP A 142 2.82 10.63 10.32
CA ASP A 142 1.85 11.21 11.24
C ASP A 142 0.72 10.20 11.48
N TYR A 143 0.56 9.81 12.75
CA TYR A 143 -0.43 8.87 13.23
C TYR A 143 -1.25 9.59 14.31
N HIS A 144 -2.33 10.28 13.91
CA HIS A 144 -3.29 10.98 14.79
C HIS A 144 -2.74 12.09 15.71
N GLY A 145 -3.13 13.33 15.41
CA GLY A 145 -3.74 14.24 16.39
C GLY A 145 -2.83 14.98 17.36
N GLU A 146 -1.51 14.85 17.30
CA GLU A 146 -0.61 15.68 18.10
C GLU A 146 -0.50 17.09 17.48
N GLN A 147 -1.47 17.93 17.86
CA GLN A 147 -1.37 19.38 18.04
C GLN A 147 -0.29 20.09 17.21
N ASN A 148 -0.68 20.66 16.05
CA ASN A 148 -0.07 21.80 15.34
C ASN A 148 1.47 21.86 15.11
N HIS A 149 2.24 20.86 15.51
CA HIS A 149 3.70 20.81 15.37
C HIS A 149 4.15 19.92 14.21
N SER A 150 3.19 19.24 13.57
CA SER A 150 3.37 18.34 12.43
C SER A 150 3.98 19.06 11.20
N PHE A 151 3.50 20.25 10.84
CA PHE A 151 3.91 20.98 9.61
C PHE A 151 5.37 21.44 9.62
N ASN A 152 5.81 22.09 10.71
CA ASN A 152 7.16 22.61 10.79
C ASN A 152 8.18 21.47 10.82
N LYS A 153 7.86 20.40 11.56
CA LYS A 153 8.68 19.20 11.62
C LYS A 153 8.76 18.50 10.26
N PHE A 154 7.63 18.38 9.55
CA PHE A 154 7.63 17.88 8.17
C PHE A 154 8.55 18.69 7.27
N ARG A 155 8.41 20.02 7.29
CA ARG A 155 9.24 20.93 6.49
C ARG A 155 10.71 20.79 6.81
N GLU A 156 11.07 20.78 8.08
CA GLU A 156 12.45 20.62 8.54
C GLU A 156 13.05 19.29 8.06
N ILE A 157 12.33 18.18 8.20
CA ILE A 157 12.79 16.85 7.81
C ILE A 157 12.91 16.71 6.30
N CYS A 158 11.95 17.25 5.54
CA CYS A 158 11.87 17.09 4.10
C CYS A 158 12.64 18.17 3.33
N LEU A 159 13.09 19.24 3.97
CA LEU A 159 13.85 20.30 3.32
C LEU A 159 15.07 19.73 2.60
N ASN A 160 15.23 20.09 1.33
CA ASN A 160 16.29 19.63 0.43
C ASN A 160 16.31 18.10 0.22
N LYS A 161 15.22 17.39 0.53
CA LYS A 161 15.07 15.97 0.19
C LYS A 161 14.45 15.84 -1.20
N ALA A 162 15.16 15.14 -2.08
CA ALA A 162 14.68 14.72 -3.39
C ALA A 162 14.28 13.23 -3.38
N ARG A 163 13.64 12.79 -4.47
CA ARG A 163 13.21 11.39 -4.67
C ARG A 163 12.34 10.90 -3.52
N THR A 164 11.31 11.67 -3.17
CA THR A 164 10.42 11.34 -2.06
C THR A 164 9.10 10.77 -2.55
N ILE A 165 8.56 9.77 -1.86
CA ILE A 165 7.20 9.26 -2.06
C ILE A 165 6.36 9.67 -0.87
N THR A 166 5.21 10.25 -1.16
CA THR A 166 4.17 10.53 -0.17
C THR A 166 3.06 9.49 -0.27
N VAL A 167 2.60 9.00 0.87
CA VAL A 167 1.49 8.04 0.99
C VAL A 167 0.49 8.52 2.04
N ILE A 168 -0.79 8.55 1.68
CA ILE A 168 -1.92 9.02 2.49
C ILE A 168 -2.96 7.90 2.56
N LYS A 169 -3.39 7.57 3.78
CA LYS A 169 -4.55 6.72 4.05
C LYS A 169 -5.75 7.60 4.35
N ALA A 170 -6.78 7.52 3.51
CA ALA A 170 -8.04 8.24 3.75
C ALA A 170 -8.79 7.62 4.95
N LYS A 171 -9.37 8.46 5.81
CA LYS A 171 -10.18 8.03 6.95
C LYS A 171 -11.45 7.34 6.47
N ASP A 172 -11.87 6.31 7.21
CA ASP A 172 -13.10 5.55 6.98
C ASP A 172 -13.19 4.95 5.56
N SER A 173 -12.03 4.70 4.94
CA SER A 173 -11.92 4.31 3.54
C SER A 173 -10.75 3.36 3.32
N ASN A 174 -10.93 2.41 2.40
CA ASN A 174 -9.84 1.54 1.93
C ASN A 174 -8.95 2.20 0.87
N LYS A 175 -9.11 3.51 0.64
CA LYS A 175 -8.37 4.25 -0.37
C LYS A 175 -7.02 4.71 0.15
N ILE A 176 -5.98 4.48 -0.65
CA ILE A 176 -4.64 5.01 -0.45
C ILE A 176 -4.38 5.99 -1.60
N LEU A 177 -3.83 7.15 -1.30
CA LEU A 177 -3.42 8.15 -2.28
C LEU A 177 -1.96 8.51 -2.06
N GLY A 178 -1.32 9.05 -3.08
CA GLY A 178 0.06 9.47 -2.93
C GLY A 178 0.62 10.11 -4.17
N GLY A 179 1.89 10.46 -4.08
CA GLY A 179 2.64 10.97 -5.22
C GLY A 179 4.14 10.87 -5.01
N TYR A 180 4.85 10.86 -6.12
CA TYR A 180 6.30 10.82 -6.17
C TYR A 180 6.84 12.18 -6.59
N ASN A 181 7.65 12.79 -5.74
CA ASN A 181 8.39 14.00 -6.05
C ASN A 181 9.87 13.65 -6.34
N PRO A 182 10.34 13.75 -7.60
CA PRO A 182 11.73 13.46 -7.95
C PRO A 182 12.71 14.57 -7.53
N ILE A 183 12.25 15.80 -7.33
CA ILE A 183 13.07 16.98 -7.05
C ILE A 183 13.06 17.34 -5.56
N GLU A 184 13.97 18.23 -5.17
CA GLU A 184 14.08 18.70 -3.78
C GLU A 184 12.86 19.50 -3.34
N TRP A 185 12.39 19.27 -2.11
CA TRP A 185 11.47 20.19 -1.43
C TRP A 185 12.20 21.45 -0.98
N LYS A 186 11.76 22.61 -1.51
CA LYS A 186 12.40 23.92 -1.24
C LYS A 186 11.67 24.79 -0.23
N PHE A 187 10.35 24.58 -0.09
CA PHE A 187 9.46 25.40 0.75
C PHE A 187 9.60 26.92 0.53
N ASP A 188 9.78 27.34 -0.72
CA ASP A 188 10.10 28.71 -1.14
C ASP A 188 8.92 29.44 -1.81
N ASN A 189 7.70 28.90 -1.74
CA ASN A 189 6.50 29.40 -2.40
C ASN A 189 6.51 29.34 -3.93
N ASN A 190 7.43 28.58 -4.53
CA ASN A 190 7.49 28.38 -5.98
C ASN A 190 6.97 27.00 -6.40
N PHE A 191 6.67 26.91 -7.69
CA PHE A 191 6.48 25.62 -8.34
C PHE A 191 7.82 25.03 -8.77
N GLY A 192 8.04 23.77 -8.40
CA GLY A 192 9.13 22.95 -8.89
C GLY A 192 8.79 22.38 -10.27
N ILE A 193 9.73 22.52 -11.20
CA ILE A 193 9.59 22.06 -12.59
C ILE A 193 10.06 20.61 -12.69
N THR A 194 9.19 19.70 -13.09
CA THR A 194 9.55 18.30 -13.38
C THR A 194 8.50 17.61 -14.23
N LYS A 195 8.93 16.69 -15.09
CA LYS A 195 8.07 15.77 -15.86
C LYS A 195 7.98 14.37 -15.26
N ASP A 196 8.87 14.07 -14.32
CA ASP A 196 9.07 12.71 -13.79
C ASP A 196 8.26 12.47 -12.50
N SER A 197 7.51 13.48 -12.04
CA SER A 197 6.53 13.33 -10.97
C SER A 197 5.30 12.56 -11.44
N PHE A 198 4.64 11.89 -10.50
CA PHE A 198 3.35 11.26 -10.73
C PHE A 198 2.56 11.22 -9.43
N ILE A 199 1.24 11.19 -9.56
CA ILE A 199 0.32 10.93 -8.45
C ILE A 199 -0.45 9.64 -8.69
N PHE A 200 -0.88 9.01 -7.62
CA PHE A 200 -1.57 7.73 -7.69
C PHE A 200 -2.66 7.58 -6.64
N SER A 201 -3.57 6.64 -6.91
CA SER A 201 -4.47 6.09 -5.89
C SER A 201 -4.64 4.58 -6.04
N PHE A 202 -4.82 3.90 -4.91
CA PHE A 202 -5.18 2.49 -4.82
C PHE A 202 -6.54 2.35 -4.14
N SER A 203 -7.34 1.41 -4.63
CA SER A 203 -8.66 1.09 -4.07
C SER A 203 -8.72 -0.37 -3.60
N ASN A 204 -9.56 -0.64 -2.59
CA ASN A 204 -9.87 -1.99 -2.11
C ASN A 204 -8.66 -2.79 -1.59
N ASN A 205 -7.65 -2.12 -1.02
CA ASN A 205 -6.43 -2.74 -0.48
C ASN A 205 -5.71 -3.67 -1.50
N SER A 206 -5.87 -3.41 -2.81
CA SER A 206 -5.31 -4.20 -3.91
C SER A 206 -4.44 -3.34 -4.82
N ILE A 207 -3.33 -3.91 -5.29
CA ILE A 207 -2.46 -3.32 -6.31
C ILE A 207 -3.05 -3.38 -7.72
N GLU A 208 -4.16 -4.10 -7.93
CA GLU A 208 -4.77 -4.27 -9.26
C GLU A 208 -5.65 -3.08 -9.65
N ASN A 209 -6.26 -2.42 -8.67
CA ASN A 209 -7.18 -1.31 -8.89
C ASN A 209 -6.51 0.01 -8.52
N TYR A 210 -5.64 0.48 -9.42
CA TYR A 210 -4.93 1.74 -9.24
C TYR A 210 -5.25 2.76 -10.34
N ILE A 211 -5.09 4.03 -9.99
CA ILE A 211 -4.98 5.13 -10.95
C ILE A 211 -3.56 5.65 -10.84
N LEU A 212 -2.85 5.68 -11.97
CA LEU A 212 -1.56 6.35 -12.13
C LEU A 212 -1.74 7.53 -13.07
N SER A 213 -1.30 8.70 -12.62
CA SER A 213 -1.49 9.98 -13.29
C SER A 213 -0.14 10.70 -13.38
N HIS A 214 0.36 10.91 -14.59
CA HIS A 214 1.62 11.60 -14.83
C HIS A 214 1.41 13.11 -14.97
N VAL A 215 2.50 13.86 -14.85
CA VAL A 215 2.49 15.30 -15.06
C VAL A 215 2.12 15.64 -16.50
N LYS A 216 1.12 16.51 -16.66
CA LYS A 216 0.76 17.17 -17.91
C LYS A 216 1.36 18.58 -18.02
N ASN A 217 1.48 19.29 -16.90
CA ASN A 217 2.07 20.63 -16.85
C ASN A 217 3.31 20.66 -15.96
N GLU A 218 4.47 20.46 -16.58
CA GLU A 218 5.77 20.37 -15.90
C GLU A 218 6.09 21.59 -15.04
N LYS A 219 5.65 22.79 -15.45
CA LYS A 219 5.93 24.04 -14.75
C LYS A 219 5.20 24.17 -13.41
N LYS A 220 4.21 23.31 -13.15
CA LYS A 220 3.37 23.34 -11.94
C LYS A 220 3.32 22.00 -11.22
N ALA A 221 4.23 21.06 -11.54
CA ALA A 221 4.15 19.69 -11.04
C ALA A 221 4.18 19.59 -9.50
N ILE A 222 5.07 20.33 -8.86
CA ILE A 222 5.26 20.30 -7.40
C ILE A 222 5.11 21.72 -6.88
N TYR A 223 4.25 21.93 -5.89
CA TYR A 223 4.13 23.21 -5.20
C TYR A 223 4.72 23.08 -3.79
N SER A 224 5.77 23.85 -3.53
CA SER A 224 6.45 23.89 -2.23
C SER A 224 6.13 25.20 -1.51
N GLY A 225 4.85 25.46 -1.28
CA GLY A 225 4.39 26.64 -0.56
C GLY A 225 4.43 26.49 0.96
N THR A 226 4.67 27.60 1.65
CA THR A 226 4.52 27.72 3.11
C THR A 226 3.24 28.45 3.52
N LEU A 227 2.55 29.10 2.56
CA LEU A 227 1.30 29.83 2.77
C LEU A 227 0.10 28.87 2.94
N TYR A 228 -0.93 29.31 3.68
CA TYR A 228 -2.26 28.66 3.78
C TYR A 228 -2.34 27.24 4.38
N ASN A 229 -1.46 26.89 5.33
CA ASN A 229 -1.49 25.60 6.04
C ASN A 229 -1.27 24.36 5.15
N PHE A 230 -0.63 24.51 3.97
CA PHE A 230 -0.26 23.38 3.13
C PHE A 230 0.96 22.63 3.66
N ILE A 231 0.97 21.30 3.50
CA ILE A 231 2.09 20.41 3.85
C ILE A 231 2.86 20.03 2.60
N LEU A 232 2.13 19.55 1.59
CA LEU A 232 2.65 19.14 0.30
C LEU A 232 1.58 19.36 -0.77
N ALA A 233 2.02 19.61 -1.99
CA ALA A 233 1.12 19.79 -3.10
C ALA A 233 1.76 19.28 -4.40
N PHE A 234 1.10 18.32 -5.03
CA PHE A 234 1.29 17.96 -6.43
C PHE A 234 0.33 18.82 -7.26
N ASP A 235 0.57 20.13 -7.26
CA ASP A 235 -0.43 21.16 -7.61
C ASP A 235 -1.74 20.97 -6.81
N ILE A 236 -2.86 21.46 -7.33
CA ILE A 236 -4.20 21.20 -6.80
C ILE A 236 -4.68 19.75 -7.03
N ASP A 237 -3.93 18.94 -7.79
CA ASP A 237 -4.31 17.55 -8.10
C ASP A 237 -4.19 16.62 -6.89
N LEU A 238 -3.26 16.90 -5.98
CA LEU A 238 -3.19 16.28 -4.66
C LEU A 238 -2.55 17.26 -3.67
N ARG A 239 -3.36 17.77 -2.73
CA ARG A 239 -2.92 18.69 -1.66
C ARG A 239 -3.15 18.10 -0.30
N LEU A 240 -2.16 18.24 0.58
CA LEU A 240 -2.28 17.97 2.01
C LEU A 240 -2.28 19.31 2.76
N TYR A 241 -3.24 19.53 3.66
CA TYR A 241 -3.37 20.77 4.41
C TYR A 241 -3.99 20.58 5.80
N SER A 242 -3.83 21.60 6.65
CA SER A 242 -4.60 21.74 7.89
C SER A 242 -5.87 22.52 7.66
N ASP A 243 -7.00 22.02 8.15
CA ASP A 243 -8.21 22.84 8.28
C ASP A 243 -8.15 23.82 9.47
N ALA A 244 -9.20 24.61 9.63
CA ALA A 244 -9.34 25.59 10.71
C ALA A 244 -9.36 24.96 12.13
N PHE A 245 -9.62 23.65 12.22
CA PHE A 245 -9.62 22.88 13.47
C PHE A 245 -8.32 22.11 13.69
N SER A 246 -7.26 22.46 12.94
CA SER A 246 -5.97 21.79 12.99
C SER A 246 -6.01 20.30 12.60
N GLN A 247 -7.01 19.89 11.81
CA GLN A 247 -7.11 18.53 11.31
C GLN A 247 -6.46 18.40 9.93
N LEU A 248 -5.70 17.32 9.76
CA LEU A 248 -5.10 16.95 8.48
C LEU A 248 -6.18 16.52 7.48
N ARG A 249 -6.20 17.20 6.35
CA ARG A 249 -7.10 16.94 5.22
C ARG A 249 -6.32 16.86 3.93
N PHE A 250 -6.90 16.14 2.97
CA PHE A 250 -6.45 16.22 1.59
C PHE A 250 -7.57 16.60 0.65
N SER A 251 -7.20 17.17 -0.49
CA SER A 251 -8.08 17.44 -1.61
C SER A 251 -7.43 17.01 -2.92
N CYS A 252 -8.28 16.63 -3.88
CA CYS A 252 -7.84 16.21 -5.21
C CYS A 252 -8.73 16.87 -6.27
N GLU A 253 -8.13 17.72 -7.08
CA GLU A 253 -8.75 18.32 -8.26
C GLU A 253 -8.05 17.82 -9.53
N LYS A 254 -8.44 18.30 -10.72
CA LYS A 254 -7.74 17.97 -11.97
C LYS A 254 -7.15 19.24 -12.56
N SER A 255 -5.83 19.32 -12.67
CA SER A 255 -5.10 20.47 -13.19
C SER A 255 -3.84 20.04 -13.95
N SER A 256 -2.74 19.85 -13.23
CA SER A 256 -1.39 19.68 -13.78
C SER A 256 -1.04 18.22 -14.03
N TYR A 257 -1.91 17.28 -13.68
CA TYR A 257 -1.75 15.85 -13.92
C TYR A 257 -2.84 15.32 -14.87
N GLU A 258 -2.55 14.21 -15.56
CA GLU A 258 -3.38 13.69 -16.66
C GLU A 258 -4.78 13.23 -16.20
N LYS A 259 -4.84 12.57 -15.05
CA LYS A 259 -6.02 11.90 -14.49
C LYS A 259 -6.32 12.40 -13.09
N HIS A 260 -7.61 12.47 -12.78
CA HIS A 260 -8.10 12.68 -11.42
C HIS A 260 -7.97 11.38 -10.61
N ILE A 261 -7.43 11.46 -9.39
CA ILE A 261 -7.14 10.28 -8.56
C ILE A 261 -8.06 10.13 -7.33
N GLY A 262 -8.81 11.17 -6.99
CA GLY A 262 -9.62 11.28 -5.78
C GLY A 262 -11.12 11.09 -6.03
N GLU A 263 -11.93 11.22 -4.99
CA GLU A 263 -13.32 11.65 -5.15
C GLU A 263 -13.35 13.18 -4.95
N ILE A 264 -14.37 13.88 -5.43
CA ILE A 264 -14.41 15.37 -5.49
C ILE A 264 -14.52 16.04 -4.09
N ASN A 265 -14.38 15.30 -2.99
CA ASN A 265 -14.65 15.79 -1.65
C ASN A 265 -13.40 15.86 -0.77
N GLN A 266 -13.34 16.90 0.08
CA GLN A 266 -12.32 17.06 1.11
C GLN A 266 -12.45 15.94 2.14
N LEU A 267 -11.46 15.06 2.22
CA LEU A 267 -11.49 13.89 3.09
C LEU A 267 -10.50 14.04 4.24
N CYS A 268 -10.89 13.51 5.40
CA CYS A 268 -10.02 13.42 6.57
C CYS A 268 -8.96 12.33 6.36
N ILE A 269 -7.81 12.51 6.99
CA ILE A 269 -6.68 11.58 6.91
C ILE A 269 -6.66 10.70 8.15
N GLU A 270 -6.46 9.40 7.94
CA GLU A 270 -6.19 8.46 9.02
C GLU A 270 -4.69 8.43 9.34
N LYS A 271 -3.85 8.30 8.30
CA LYS A 271 -2.40 8.16 8.41
C LYS A 271 -1.70 8.79 7.22
N PHE A 272 -0.50 9.30 7.47
CA PHE A 272 0.36 9.90 6.46
C PHE A 272 1.80 9.46 6.64
N GLU A 273 2.48 9.10 5.55
CA GLU A 273 3.88 8.68 5.55
C GLU A 273 4.62 9.28 4.35
N VAL A 274 5.88 9.66 4.56
CA VAL A 274 6.79 10.12 3.51
C VAL A 274 8.09 9.33 3.57
N PHE A 275 8.49 8.80 2.42
CA PHE A 275 9.69 8.00 2.23
C PHE A 275 10.66 8.74 1.31
N GLN A 276 11.94 8.57 1.55
CA GLN A 276 12.99 8.84 0.57
C GLN A 276 13.38 7.54 -0.10
N ILE A 277 13.59 7.60 -1.41
CA ILE A 277 13.98 6.46 -2.24
C ILE A 277 15.49 6.51 -2.46
N VAL A 278 16.18 5.49 -1.96
CA VAL A 278 17.65 5.32 -1.99
C VAL A 278 18.04 4.14 -2.86
#